data_AF-A0A957D3U8-F1
#
_entry.id   AF-A0A957D3U8-F1
#
_cell.length_a   1.000
_cell.length_b   1.000
_cell.length_c   1.000
_cell.angle_alpha   90.00
_cell.angle_beta   90.00
_cell.angle_gamma   90.00
#
_symmetry.space_group_name_H-M   'P 1'
#
loop_
_entity.id
_entity.type
_entity.pdbx_description
1 polymer ?
#
loop_
_entity_poly.entity_id
_entity_poly.type
_entity_poly.pdbx_seq_one_letter_code
_entity_poly.pdbx_strand_id
1 'polypeptide(L)'
;MAQTTIQQKQSSRLLIALGSLWLILAAANLAYQLANPTLKVHWETATEIQTAGFNIYRGTSSEDISTLVNQDGLIPSHGEDVSGASYTYVDDTIEVGQTFYYMIEEIEYDGQANRYDSDVFTAKIPYLTLWTAVITAVSAIVGLALIVTGLKEDRNL
;
A
#
# COMPACT_ATOMS: atom_id res chain seq x y z
N MET A 1 11.47 -51.19 13.45
CA MET A 1 11.33 -50.93 12.01
C MET A 1 10.09 -50.09 11.71
N ALA A 2 8.87 -50.50 12.07
CA ALA A 2 7.64 -49.72 11.82
C ALA A 2 7.61 -48.30 12.44
N GLN A 3 8.14 -48.14 13.66
CA GLN A 3 8.17 -46.84 14.35
C GLN A 3 9.08 -45.82 13.63
N THR A 4 10.19 -46.28 13.05
CA THR A 4 11.13 -45.43 12.28
C THR A 4 10.50 -44.94 10.97
N THR A 5 9.80 -45.83 10.25
CA THR A 5 9.10 -45.48 9.00
C THR A 5 7.99 -44.44 9.22
N ILE A 6 7.21 -44.56 10.31
CA ILE A 6 6.16 -43.58 10.65
C ILE A 6 6.77 -42.21 10.97
N GLN A 7 7.84 -42.19 11.77
CA GLN A 7 8.54 -40.94 12.12
C GLN A 7 9.13 -40.25 10.89
N GLN A 8 9.72 -41.00 9.97
CA GLN A 8 10.32 -40.47 8.75
C GLN A 8 9.25 -39.97 7.75
N LYS A 9 8.08 -40.63 7.68
CA LYS A 9 6.92 -40.10 6.92
C LYS A 9 6.36 -38.80 7.51
N GLN A 10 6.33 -38.69 8.85
CA GLN A 10 5.90 -37.48 9.53
C GLN A 10 6.90 -36.33 9.32
N SER A 11 8.21 -36.61 9.37
CA SER A 11 9.29 -35.66 9.05
C SER A 11 9.16 -35.10 7.63
N SER A 12 9.03 -35.97 6.62
CA SER A 12 8.87 -35.56 5.22
C SER A 12 7.68 -34.62 5.03
N ARG A 13 6.51 -34.96 5.60
CA ARG A 13 5.30 -34.12 5.54
C ARG A 13 5.51 -32.76 6.18
N LEU A 14 6.22 -32.69 7.30
CA LEU A 14 6.56 -31.42 7.96
C LEU A 14 7.50 -30.57 7.10
N LEU A 15 8.51 -31.17 6.46
CA LEU A 15 9.41 -30.45 5.55
C LEU A 15 8.67 -29.87 4.34
N ILE A 16 7.77 -30.64 3.73
CA ILE A 16 6.95 -30.17 2.60
C ILE A 16 6.01 -29.05 3.05
N ALA A 17 5.34 -29.20 4.19
CA ALA A 17 4.44 -28.17 4.73
C ALA A 17 5.19 -26.87 5.06
N LEU A 18 6.34 -26.97 5.73
CA LEU A 18 7.17 -25.81 6.06
C LEU A 18 7.72 -25.15 4.80
N GLY A 19 8.20 -25.93 3.83
CA GLY A 19 8.67 -25.40 2.56
C GLY A 19 7.57 -24.68 1.78
N SER A 20 6.34 -25.20 1.81
CA SER A 20 5.17 -24.54 1.22
C SER A 20 4.87 -23.20 1.90
N LEU A 21 4.97 -23.13 3.24
CA LEU A 21 4.82 -21.88 3.98
C LEU A 21 5.87 -20.84 3.57
N TRP A 22 7.12 -21.25 3.40
CA TRP A 22 8.19 -20.37 2.90
C TRP A 22 7.93 -19.86 1.47
N LEU A 23 7.37 -20.69 0.59
CA LEU A 23 6.96 -20.26 -0.75
C LEU A 23 5.78 -19.29 -0.71
N ILE A 24 4.79 -19.50 0.16
CA ILE A 24 3.69 -18.56 0.37
C ILE A 24 4.23 -17.21 0.86
N LEU A 25 5.18 -17.22 1.79
CA LEU A 25 5.84 -16.00 2.25
C LEU A 25 6.60 -15.29 1.12
N ALA A 26 7.34 -16.03 0.29
CA ALA A 26 8.02 -15.46 -0.87
C ALA A 26 7.02 -14.83 -1.86
N ALA A 27 5.91 -15.52 -2.15
CA ALA A 27 4.86 -15.03 -3.02
C ALA A 27 4.18 -13.77 -2.45
N ALA A 28 3.88 -13.75 -1.16
CA ALA A 28 3.29 -12.58 -0.49
C ALA A 28 4.24 -11.37 -0.54
N ASN A 29 5.52 -11.57 -0.26
CA ASN A 29 6.52 -10.51 -0.39
C ASN A 29 6.62 -10.01 -1.83
N LEU A 30 6.66 -10.90 -2.83
CA LEU A 30 6.71 -10.51 -4.23
C LEU A 30 5.45 -9.72 -4.64
N ALA A 31 4.27 -10.17 -4.21
CA ALA A 31 3.02 -9.47 -4.47
C ALA A 31 3.01 -8.06 -3.87
N TYR A 32 3.52 -7.89 -2.65
CA TYR A 32 3.66 -6.56 -2.03
C TYR A 32 4.60 -5.64 -2.83
N GLN A 33 5.67 -6.18 -3.41
CA GLN A 33 6.62 -5.41 -4.21
C GLN A 33 6.09 -5.01 -5.59
N LEU A 34 5.20 -5.83 -6.16
CA LEU A 34 4.56 -5.58 -7.46
C LEU A 34 3.27 -4.77 -7.34
N ALA A 35 2.77 -4.55 -6.12
CA ALA A 35 1.61 -3.71 -5.91
C ALA A 35 1.94 -2.25 -6.23
N ASN A 36 1.04 -1.58 -6.94
CA ASN A 36 1.16 -0.14 -7.17
C ASN A 36 1.05 0.57 -5.82
N PRO A 37 1.93 1.54 -5.53
CA PRO A 37 1.81 2.33 -4.31
C PRO A 37 0.52 3.16 -4.38
N THR A 38 -0.15 3.29 -3.23
CA THR A 38 -1.32 4.15 -3.08
C THR A 38 -1.12 5.03 -1.86
N LEU A 39 -1.52 6.29 -1.94
CA LEU A 39 -1.51 7.21 -0.82
C LEU A 39 -2.93 7.67 -0.50
N LYS A 40 -3.27 7.65 0.79
CA LYS A 40 -4.54 8.19 1.28
C LYS A 40 -4.31 9.60 1.81
N VAL A 41 -4.97 10.57 1.22
CA VAL A 41 -5.06 11.94 1.72
C VAL A 41 -6.35 12.03 2.53
N HIS A 42 -6.23 12.46 3.79
CA HIS A 42 -7.33 12.55 4.72
C HIS A 42 -7.38 13.95 5.32
N TRP A 43 -8.58 14.52 5.38
CA TRP A 43 -8.82 15.81 6.00
C TRP A 43 -10.21 15.85 6.61
N GLU A 44 -10.37 16.80 7.51
CA GLU A 44 -11.64 17.08 8.18
C GLU A 44 -11.87 18.59 8.15
N THR A 45 -13.12 18.97 7.96
CA THR A 45 -13.55 20.37 8.08
C THR A 45 -14.19 20.57 9.45
N ALA A 46 -14.17 21.81 9.94
CA ALA A 46 -14.89 22.18 11.17
C ALA A 46 -16.33 22.63 10.86
N THR A 47 -16.51 23.32 9.73
CA THR A 47 -17.77 23.86 9.18
C THR A 47 -17.61 23.97 7.67
N GLU A 48 -18.71 23.94 6.91
CA GLU A 48 -18.70 24.02 5.45
C GLU A 48 -19.74 25.04 4.96
N ILE A 49 -19.37 26.32 5.04
CA ILE A 49 -20.26 27.43 4.69
C ILE A 49 -20.20 27.68 3.19
N GLN A 50 -21.32 27.45 2.50
CA GLN A 50 -21.43 27.56 1.04
C GLN A 50 -20.43 26.68 0.25
N THR A 51 -19.85 25.68 0.89
CA THR A 51 -18.91 24.75 0.25
C THR A 51 -19.66 23.84 -0.72
N ALA A 52 -19.30 23.85 -2.00
CA ALA A 52 -19.77 22.90 -3.00
C ALA A 52 -18.93 21.61 -2.99
N GLY A 53 -17.65 21.70 -2.63
CA GLY A 53 -16.77 20.54 -2.53
C GLY A 53 -15.30 20.89 -2.60
N PHE A 54 -14.47 19.87 -2.88
CA PHE A 54 -13.01 19.96 -2.77
C PHE A 54 -12.31 19.43 -4.02
N ASN A 55 -11.27 20.16 -4.42
CA ASN A 55 -10.24 19.72 -5.34
C ASN A 55 -8.98 19.35 -4.57
N ILE A 56 -8.26 18.37 -5.08
CA ILE A 56 -6.99 17.91 -4.53
C ILE A 56 -5.90 18.20 -5.55
N TYR A 57 -4.91 18.99 -5.14
CA TYR A 57 -3.72 19.26 -5.93
C TYR A 57 -2.53 18.50 -5.38
N ARG A 58 -1.62 18.13 -6.28
CA ARG A 58 -0.38 17.42 -5.99
C ARG A 58 0.81 18.13 -6.63
N GLY A 59 1.94 18.08 -5.93
CA GLY A 59 3.24 18.54 -6.39
C GLY A 59 4.34 17.55 -6.01
N THR A 60 5.49 17.62 -6.68
CA THR A 60 6.73 16.92 -6.28
C THR A 60 7.70 17.85 -5.53
N SER A 61 7.31 19.11 -5.35
CA SER A 61 7.96 20.14 -4.54
C SER A 61 6.91 20.88 -3.71
N SER A 62 7.29 21.38 -2.54
CA SER A 62 6.42 22.25 -1.73
C SER A 62 6.16 23.61 -2.38
N GLU A 63 6.99 24.01 -3.34
CA GLU A 63 6.88 25.29 -4.04
C GLU A 63 5.94 25.24 -5.27
N ASP A 64 5.61 24.04 -5.74
CA ASP A 64 4.78 23.84 -6.94
C ASP A 64 3.81 22.66 -6.76
N ILE A 65 2.61 22.98 -6.28
CA ILE A 65 1.51 22.04 -6.02
C ILE A 65 0.35 22.39 -6.96
N SER A 66 0.52 22.06 -8.25
CA SER A 66 -0.36 22.54 -9.33
C SER A 66 -1.09 21.43 -10.09
N THR A 67 -0.79 20.15 -9.84
CA THR A 67 -1.43 19.03 -10.55
C THR A 67 -2.74 18.63 -9.89
N LEU A 68 -3.88 18.86 -10.53
CA LEU A 68 -5.19 18.37 -10.06
C LEU A 68 -5.25 16.83 -10.20
N VAL A 69 -5.52 16.11 -9.11
CA VAL A 69 -5.49 14.63 -9.09
C VAL A 69 -6.89 13.99 -9.04
N ASN A 70 -7.91 14.66 -8.52
CA ASN A 70 -9.29 14.19 -8.56
C ASN A 70 -9.98 14.49 -9.91
N GLN A 71 -9.50 13.85 -10.98
CA GLN A 71 -9.99 14.11 -12.35
C GLN A 71 -11.44 13.65 -12.61
N ASP A 72 -11.95 12.72 -11.81
CA ASP A 72 -13.33 12.23 -11.90
C ASP A 72 -14.38 13.28 -11.48
N GLY A 73 -13.93 14.38 -10.86
CA GLY A 73 -14.75 15.51 -10.51
C GLY A 73 -14.47 16.03 -9.10
N LEU A 74 -15.19 17.11 -8.76
CA LEU A 74 -15.16 17.71 -7.43
C LEU A 74 -15.62 16.70 -6.38
N ILE A 75 -14.88 16.61 -5.27
CA ILE A 75 -15.30 15.78 -4.12
C ILE A 75 -16.40 16.57 -3.39
N PRO A 76 -17.67 16.12 -3.40
CA PRO A 76 -18.76 16.92 -2.87
C PRO A 76 -18.63 17.12 -1.36
N SER A 77 -19.03 18.30 -0.88
CA SER A 77 -19.21 18.57 0.54
C SER A 77 -20.29 17.68 1.15
N HIS A 78 -20.10 17.35 2.41
CA HIS A 78 -21.01 16.56 3.26
C HIS A 78 -21.26 17.22 4.61
N GLY A 79 -20.53 18.30 4.94
CA GLY A 79 -20.79 19.14 6.09
C GLY A 79 -21.88 20.18 5.82
N GLU A 80 -22.10 21.01 6.82
CA GLU A 80 -23.06 22.09 6.89
C GLU A 80 -22.40 23.34 7.49
N ASP A 81 -23.11 24.47 7.47
CA ASP A 81 -22.62 25.76 7.98
C ASP A 81 -22.14 25.72 9.44
N VAL A 82 -22.65 24.76 10.24
CA VAL A 82 -22.36 24.61 11.67
C VAL A 82 -21.62 23.32 12.03
N SER A 83 -21.35 22.44 11.06
CA SER A 83 -20.64 21.19 11.29
C SER A 83 -19.89 20.74 10.06
N GLY A 84 -18.63 20.36 10.20
CA GLY A 84 -17.86 19.81 9.10
C GLY A 84 -18.09 18.32 8.87
N ALA A 85 -17.25 17.74 8.03
CA ALA A 85 -17.22 16.34 7.69
C ALA A 85 -15.79 15.84 7.49
N SER A 86 -15.66 14.52 7.38
CA SER A 86 -14.39 13.82 7.24
C SER A 86 -14.31 13.20 5.85
N TYR A 87 -13.18 13.37 5.19
CA TYR A 87 -13.01 13.02 3.79
C TYR A 87 -11.78 12.15 3.57
N THR A 88 -11.77 11.44 2.45
CA THR A 88 -10.60 10.67 2.02
C THR A 88 -10.51 10.67 0.51
N TYR A 89 -9.32 10.96 0.01
CA TYR A 89 -8.95 10.77 -1.39
C TYR A 89 -7.82 9.74 -1.48
N VAL A 90 -7.88 8.86 -2.48
CA VAL A 90 -6.84 7.85 -2.73
C VAL A 90 -6.14 8.20 -4.03
N ASP A 91 -4.84 8.49 -3.93
CA ASP A 91 -3.97 8.67 -5.09
C ASP A 91 -3.24 7.35 -5.37
N ASP A 92 -3.56 6.72 -6.49
CA ASP A 92 -2.95 5.49 -6.99
C ASP A 92 -2.02 5.72 -8.20
N THR A 93 -1.75 6.98 -8.53
CA THR A 93 -0.88 7.40 -9.65
C THR A 93 0.51 7.84 -9.19
N ILE A 94 0.85 7.54 -7.94
CA ILE A 94 2.13 7.89 -7.32
C ILE A 94 3.24 6.89 -7.66
N GLU A 95 4.48 7.34 -7.53
CA GLU A 95 5.66 6.51 -7.78
C GLU A 95 6.48 6.29 -6.50
N VAL A 96 7.12 5.13 -6.41
CA VAL A 96 8.05 4.83 -5.31
C VAL A 96 9.30 5.70 -5.38
N GLY A 97 9.84 6.06 -4.22
CA GLY A 97 11.05 6.87 -4.13
C GLY A 97 10.83 8.38 -4.26
N GLN A 98 9.60 8.81 -4.52
CA GLN A 98 9.23 10.22 -4.67
C GLN A 98 8.60 10.77 -3.39
N THR A 99 8.84 12.05 -3.12
CA THR A 99 8.07 12.82 -2.14
C THR A 99 6.98 13.59 -2.88
N PHE A 100 5.76 13.51 -2.36
CA PHE A 100 4.60 14.22 -2.87
C PHE A 100 4.08 15.20 -1.82
N TYR A 101 3.58 16.32 -2.32
CA TYR A 101 2.96 17.39 -1.55
C TYR A 101 1.53 17.54 -2.04
N TYR A 102 0.57 17.66 -1.12
CA TYR A 102 -0.84 17.79 -1.43
C TYR A 102 -1.42 19.03 -0.79
N MET A 103 -2.34 19.65 -1.51
CA MET A 103 -3.10 20.81 -1.06
C MET A 103 -4.58 20.59 -1.40
N ILE A 104 -5.43 21.04 -0.51
CA ILE A 104 -6.88 20.98 -0.67
C ILE A 104 -7.35 22.38 -1.08
N GLU A 105 -8.09 22.44 -2.17
CA GLU A 105 -8.80 23.65 -2.61
C GLU A 105 -10.29 23.43 -2.36
N GLU A 106 -10.88 24.33 -1.61
CA GLU A 106 -12.32 24.38 -1.41
C GLU A 106 -12.96 25.17 -2.55
N ILE A 107 -14.07 24.67 -3.09
CA ILE A 107 -14.88 25.35 -4.09
C ILE A 107 -16.23 25.68 -3.46
N GLU A 108 -16.63 26.94 -3.52
CA GLU A 108 -17.95 27.40 -3.07
C GLU A 108 -19.02 27.25 -4.19
N TYR A 109 -20.31 27.31 -3.82
CA TYR A 109 -21.42 27.23 -4.78
C TYR A 109 -21.46 28.38 -5.80
N ASP A 110 -20.85 29.52 -5.49
CA ASP A 110 -20.72 30.65 -6.41
C ASP A 110 -19.49 30.53 -7.34
N GLY A 111 -18.67 29.49 -7.15
CA GLY A 111 -17.46 29.21 -7.92
C GLY A 111 -16.19 29.86 -7.37
N GLN A 112 -16.23 30.53 -6.22
CA GLN A 112 -15.02 30.95 -5.52
C GLN A 112 -14.17 29.74 -5.13
N ALA A 113 -12.86 29.90 -5.22
CA ALA A 113 -11.88 28.88 -4.84
C ALA A 113 -11.03 29.39 -3.68
N ASN A 114 -11.07 28.69 -2.55
CA ASN A 114 -10.27 28.98 -1.38
C ASN A 114 -9.13 27.96 -1.25
N ARG A 115 -7.90 28.48 -1.14
CA ARG A 115 -6.70 27.68 -0.91
C ARG A 115 -6.03 28.12 0.38
N TYR A 116 -5.57 27.14 1.14
CA TYR A 116 -4.89 27.37 2.41
C TYR A 116 -3.43 26.92 2.25
N ASP A 117 -2.55 27.82 1.81
CA ASP A 117 -1.14 27.51 1.52
C ASP A 117 -0.35 26.99 2.74
N SER A 118 -0.85 27.21 3.95
CA SER A 118 -0.29 26.63 5.18
C SER A 118 -0.56 25.14 5.35
N ASP A 119 -1.58 24.62 4.66
CA ASP A 119 -2.16 23.30 4.93
C ASP A 119 -1.72 22.31 3.86
N VAL A 120 -0.40 22.16 3.73
CA VAL A 120 0.24 21.23 2.79
C VAL A 120 0.56 19.90 3.48
N PHE A 121 -0.01 18.82 2.95
CA PHE A 121 0.27 17.46 3.39
C PHE A 121 1.49 16.92 2.64
N THR A 122 2.48 16.37 3.36
CA THR A 122 3.68 15.79 2.76
C THR A 122 3.71 14.28 2.97
N ALA A 123 3.98 13.53 1.91
CA ALA A 123 4.13 12.09 1.96
C ALA A 123 5.34 11.63 1.17
N LYS A 124 6.19 10.81 1.81
CA LYS A 124 7.36 10.19 1.16
C LYS A 124 7.05 8.72 0.87
N ILE A 125 7.13 8.34 -0.40
CA ILE A 125 6.97 6.96 -0.81
C ILE A 125 8.36 6.32 -0.84
N PRO A 126 8.67 5.34 0.01
CA PRO A 126 10.01 4.75 0.06
C PRO A 126 10.26 3.86 -1.17
N TYR A 127 11.54 3.74 -1.57
CA TYR A 127 11.95 2.71 -2.51
C TYR A 127 11.80 1.32 -1.89
N LEU A 128 11.51 0.36 -2.76
CA LEU A 128 11.76 -1.05 -2.50
C LEU A 128 13.27 -1.26 -2.31
N THR A 129 13.66 -1.79 -1.16
CA THR A 129 15.08 -1.97 -0.83
C THR A 129 15.60 -3.29 -1.37
N LEU A 130 16.90 -3.37 -1.70
CA LEU A 130 17.55 -4.62 -2.10
C LEU A 130 17.34 -5.75 -1.08
N TRP A 131 17.25 -5.40 0.21
CA TRP A 131 17.00 -6.38 1.26
C TRP A 131 15.62 -7.05 1.15
N THR A 132 14.58 -6.34 0.68
CA THR A 132 13.26 -6.95 0.43
C THR A 132 13.33 -8.00 -0.69
N ALA A 133 14.08 -7.71 -1.75
CA ALA A 133 14.34 -8.67 -2.82
C ALA A 133 15.17 -9.87 -2.32
N VAL A 134 16.21 -9.63 -1.52
CA VAL A 134 17.02 -10.70 -0.91
C VAL A 134 16.18 -11.59 -0.01
N ILE A 135 15.35 -11.03 0.89
CA ILE A 135 14.46 -11.81 1.77
C ILE A 135 13.51 -12.67 0.94
N THR A 136 12.92 -12.10 -0.10
CA THR A 136 12.02 -12.83 -1.01
C THR A 136 12.73 -14.00 -1.69
N ALA A 137 13.94 -13.77 -2.22
CA ALA A 137 14.75 -14.80 -2.85
C ALA A 137 15.16 -15.89 -1.87
N VAL A 138 15.61 -15.52 -0.66
CA VAL A 138 15.95 -16.47 0.40
C VAL A 138 14.73 -17.30 0.78
N SER A 139 13.56 -16.69 0.94
CA SER A 139 12.33 -17.41 1.25
C SER A 139 11.96 -18.43 0.18
N ALA A 140 12.10 -18.05 -1.10
CA ALA A 140 11.86 -18.97 -2.22
C ALA A 140 12.86 -20.14 -2.23
N ILE A 141 14.16 -19.85 -2.06
CA ILE A 141 15.23 -20.85 -2.07
C ILE A 141 15.05 -21.84 -0.91
N VAL A 142 14.81 -21.34 0.31
CA VAL A 142 14.58 -22.18 1.50
C VAL A 142 13.34 -23.04 1.31
N GLY A 143 12.24 -22.45 0.80
CA GLY A 143 11.01 -23.19 0.53
C GLY A 143 11.21 -24.34 -0.45
N LEU A 144 11.86 -24.08 -1.58
CA LEU A 144 12.20 -25.10 -2.57
C LEU A 144 13.13 -26.18 -2.00
N ALA A 145 14.16 -25.80 -1.24
CA ALA A 145 15.10 -26.74 -0.64
C ALA A 145 14.40 -27.69 0.35
N LEU A 146 13.49 -27.17 1.18
CA LEU A 146 12.71 -27.97 2.13
C LEU A 146 11.76 -28.93 1.42
N ILE A 147 11.05 -28.47 0.38
CA ILE A 147 10.17 -29.33 -0.42
C ILE A 147 10.97 -30.44 -1.10
N VAL A 148 12.10 -30.11 -1.77
CA VAL A 148 12.95 -31.11 -2.42
C VAL A 148 13.49 -32.12 -1.41
N THR A 149 13.88 -31.68 -0.22
CA THR A 149 14.37 -32.55 0.84
C THR A 149 13.25 -33.47 1.35
N GLY A 150 12.07 -32.93 1.64
CA GLY A 150 10.92 -33.71 2.08
C GLY A 150 10.46 -34.73 1.03
N LEU A 151 10.44 -34.36 -0.26
CA LEU A 151 10.10 -35.29 -1.36
C LEU A 151 11.15 -36.40 -1.53
N LYS A 152 12.44 -36.09 -1.35
CA LYS A 152 13.49 -37.12 -1.35
C LYS A 152 13.34 -38.08 -0.18
N GLU A 153 13.00 -37.58 1.00
CA GLU A 153 12.77 -38.39 2.19
C GLU A 153 11.54 -39.30 2.02
N ASP A 154 10.45 -38.82 1.40
CA ASP A 154 9.25 -39.62 1.12
C ASP A 154 9.51 -40.74 0.11
N ARG A 155 10.32 -40.48 -0.92
CA ARG A 155 10.67 -41.47 -1.95
C ARG A 155 11.59 -42.59 -1.43
N ASN A 156 12.33 -42.32 -0.35
CA ASN A 156 13.24 -43.28 0.27
C ASN A 156 12.56 -44.12 1.37
N LEU A 157 11.23 -44.02 1.53
CA LEU A 157 10.37 -44.81 2.43
C LEU A 157 9.71 -45.98 1.71
#